data_AF-A0A061PEQ7-F1
#
_entry.id   AF-A0A061PEQ7-F1
#
_cell.length_a   1.000
_cell.length_b   1.000
_cell.length_c   1.000
_cell.angle_alpha   90.00
_cell.angle_beta   90.00
_cell.angle_gamma   90.00
#
_symmetry.space_group_name_H-M   'P 1'
#
loop_
_entity.id
_entity.type
_entity.pdbx_description
1 polymer ?
#
loop_
_entity_poly.entity_id
_entity_poly.type
_entity_poly.pdbx_seq_one_letter_code
_entity_poly.pdbx_strand_id
1 'polypeptide(L)'
;MGRGGDRLHPHATHIMQKYIGKLKQKFPNELIGVYVHGSLALDEYRPGVSDIDFVTVISEPFTCEQIDQLGFLHHPEIEGVYVLADDVGKTSSSVVYVNGEEIAMIRGVPPVTWWLLEKKGIRLYGPSYDVFQSKTTDEQLVHYVKENMNTYWRHHPAPVTEEDVYWCLSGVLRQWYTLEHRDIISKRAALVFGYDKLPGQWHDLLGVEPTSKPINDKEHAHRCMLHIIDQAL
;
A
#
# COMPACT_ATOMS: atom_id res chain seq x y z
N MET A 1 -13.39 4.34 18.02
CA MET A 1 -12.26 3.96 18.90
C MET A 1 -11.11 3.52 18.00
N GLY A 2 -10.12 4.39 17.80
CA GLY A 2 -8.95 4.06 16.97
C GLY A 2 -8.18 2.88 17.59
N ARG A 3 -7.78 1.91 16.76
CA ARG A 3 -6.84 0.87 17.18
C ARG A 3 -5.52 1.58 17.53
N GLY A 4 -5.29 1.81 18.82
CA GLY A 4 -4.04 2.39 19.33
C GLY A 4 -2.85 1.50 18.98
N GLY A 5 -1.65 2.10 18.91
CA GLY A 5 -0.40 1.49 18.43
C GLY A 5 0.11 0.22 19.14
N ASP A 6 -0.67 -0.39 20.03
CA ASP A 6 -0.34 -1.63 20.77
C ASP A 6 -0.33 -2.90 19.89
N ARG A 7 -0.43 -2.75 18.56
CA ARG A 7 -0.46 -3.87 17.59
C ARG A 7 0.59 -3.80 16.49
N LEU A 8 1.50 -2.82 16.49
CA LEU A 8 2.58 -2.85 15.50
C LEU A 8 3.60 -3.93 15.85
N HIS A 9 4.12 -4.56 14.80
CA HIS A 9 5.28 -5.44 14.93
C HIS A 9 6.45 -4.68 15.61
N PRO A 10 7.20 -5.30 16.55
CA PRO A 10 8.25 -4.60 17.31
C PRO A 10 9.33 -3.93 16.43
N HIS A 11 9.74 -4.60 15.35
CA HIS A 11 10.69 -4.04 14.36
C HIS A 11 10.18 -2.73 13.74
N ALA A 12 8.96 -2.73 13.19
CA ALA A 12 8.35 -1.54 12.62
C ALA A 12 8.11 -0.45 13.69
N THR A 13 7.74 -0.85 14.92
CA THR A 13 7.60 0.08 16.05
C THR A 13 8.90 0.83 16.32
N HIS A 14 10.03 0.13 16.37
CA HIS A 14 11.34 0.73 16.61
C HIS A 14 11.71 1.74 15.51
N ILE A 15 11.56 1.35 14.24
CA ILE A 15 11.84 2.22 13.09
C ILE A 15 10.96 3.48 13.14
N MET A 16 9.65 3.29 13.28
CA MET A 16 8.71 4.41 13.24
C MET A 16 8.83 5.34 14.45
N GLN A 17 9.13 4.84 15.64
CA GLN A 17 9.38 5.69 16.80
C GLN A 17 10.60 6.59 16.60
N LYS A 18 11.71 6.04 16.08
CA LYS A 18 12.92 6.81 15.78
C LYS A 18 12.65 7.84 14.69
N TYR A 19 11.93 7.44 13.65
CA TYR A 19 11.58 8.30 12.53
C TYR A 19 10.64 9.45 12.94
N ILE A 20 9.57 9.16 13.70
CA ILE A 20 8.68 10.19 14.26
C ILE A 20 9.44 11.14 15.19
N GLY A 21 10.40 10.63 15.98
CA GLY A 21 11.25 11.47 16.82
C GLY A 21 12.06 12.48 16.00
N LYS A 22 12.67 12.04 14.89
CA LYS A 22 13.38 12.92 13.95
C LYS A 22 12.44 13.94 13.30
N LEU A 23 11.26 13.53 12.85
CA LEU A 23 10.28 14.43 12.24
C LEU A 23 9.84 15.52 13.22
N LYS A 24 9.56 15.17 14.48
CA LYS A 24 9.22 16.14 15.53
C LYS A 24 10.33 17.13 15.81
N GLN A 25 11.58 16.68 15.80
CA GLN A 25 12.72 17.57 16.02
C GLN A 25 12.91 18.54 14.85
N LYS A 26 12.68 18.08 13.62
CA LYS A 26 12.97 18.85 12.40
C LYS A 26 11.81 19.74 11.96
N PHE A 27 10.57 19.29 12.15
CA PHE A 27 9.33 19.95 11.72
C PHE A 27 8.29 20.03 12.85
N PRO A 28 8.65 20.65 13.99
CA PRO A 28 7.77 20.68 15.17
C PRO A 28 6.45 21.43 14.95
N ASN A 29 6.41 22.34 13.98
CA ASN A 29 5.24 23.18 13.70
C ASN A 29 4.38 22.60 12.58
N GLU A 30 5.00 21.90 11.64
CA GLU A 30 4.32 21.34 10.47
C GLU A 30 3.69 19.98 10.77
N LEU A 31 4.29 19.17 11.65
CA LEU A 31 3.86 17.79 11.86
C LEU A 31 2.53 17.69 12.65
N ILE A 32 1.45 17.32 11.96
CA ILE A 32 0.13 17.10 12.58
C ILE A 32 -0.05 15.66 13.04
N GLY A 33 0.29 14.68 12.19
CA GLY A 33 0.06 13.28 12.52
C GLY A 33 0.82 12.30 11.62
N VAL A 34 1.01 11.08 12.13
CA VAL A 34 1.67 9.98 11.42
C VAL A 34 0.85 8.71 11.59
N TYR A 35 0.50 8.11 10.47
CA TYR A 35 -0.35 6.93 10.37
C TYR A 35 0.34 5.89 9.49
N VAL A 36 0.09 4.62 9.77
CA VAL A 36 0.57 3.52 8.92
C VAL A 36 -0.59 2.70 8.37
N HIS A 37 -0.39 2.14 7.19
CA HIS A 37 -1.35 1.27 6.52
C HIS A 37 -0.68 0.01 5.97
N GLY A 38 -1.21 -0.53 4.88
CA GLY A 38 -0.59 -1.62 4.14
C GLY A 38 -0.41 -2.87 4.97
N SER A 39 0.75 -3.52 4.86
CA SER A 39 1.00 -4.83 5.49
C SER A 39 0.86 -4.81 7.02
N LEU A 40 1.21 -3.70 7.68
CA LEU A 40 1.04 -3.51 9.12
C LEU A 40 -0.44 -3.44 9.52
N ALA A 41 -1.25 -2.69 8.76
CA ALA A 41 -2.69 -2.59 9.00
C ALA A 41 -3.47 -3.87 8.64
N LEU A 42 -2.86 -4.74 7.84
CA LEU A 42 -3.42 -6.02 7.40
C LEU A 42 -2.86 -7.23 8.19
N ASP A 43 -2.16 -6.99 9.31
CA ASP A 43 -1.59 -8.00 10.21
C ASP A 43 -0.66 -9.03 9.49
N GLU A 44 0.02 -8.59 8.43
CA GLU A 44 0.86 -9.44 7.56
C GLU A 44 2.25 -8.83 7.28
N TYR A 45 2.68 -7.88 8.12
CA TYR A 45 4.01 -7.29 8.05
C TYR A 45 5.09 -8.34 8.33
N ARG A 46 6.12 -8.38 7.49
CA ARG A 46 7.28 -9.25 7.63
C ARG A 46 8.56 -8.44 7.56
N PRO A 47 9.36 -8.37 8.65
CA PRO A 47 10.65 -7.68 8.64
C PRO A 47 11.55 -8.13 7.50
N GLY A 48 12.20 -7.18 6.82
CA GLY A 48 13.10 -7.45 5.70
C GLY A 48 12.43 -7.90 4.40
N VAL A 49 11.09 -7.97 4.37
CA VAL A 49 10.31 -8.33 3.17
C VAL A 49 9.23 -7.29 2.87
N SER A 50 8.61 -6.73 3.91
CA SER A 50 7.55 -5.72 3.79
C SER A 50 8.09 -4.34 4.07
N ASP A 51 7.67 -3.40 3.24
CA ASP A 51 7.82 -1.97 3.51
C ASP A 51 6.86 -1.54 4.64
N ILE A 52 7.19 -0.41 5.26
CA ILE A 52 6.37 0.27 6.25
C ILE A 52 5.67 1.42 5.54
N ASP A 53 4.44 1.15 5.10
CA ASP A 53 3.61 2.13 4.42
C ASP A 53 3.08 3.19 5.40
N PHE A 54 3.36 4.47 5.16
CA PHE A 54 2.92 5.56 6.02
C PHE A 54 2.23 6.70 5.26
N VAL A 55 1.40 7.45 6.00
CA VAL A 55 0.95 8.78 5.63
C VAL A 55 1.24 9.74 6.78
N THR A 56 1.95 10.81 6.46
CA THR A 56 2.23 11.91 7.39
C THR A 56 1.36 13.11 6.99
N VAL A 57 0.60 13.63 7.94
CA VAL A 57 -0.21 14.82 7.75
C VAL A 57 0.58 16.03 8.25
N ILE A 58 0.67 17.05 7.41
CA ILE A 58 1.37 18.31 7.68
C ILE A 58 0.42 19.51 7.59
N SER A 59 0.74 20.59 8.31
CA SER A 59 -0.08 21.81 8.30
C SER A 59 0.17 22.68 7.07
N GLU A 60 1.40 22.71 6.58
CA GLU A 60 1.85 23.58 5.50
C GLU A 60 2.76 22.81 4.53
N PRO A 61 2.82 23.19 3.24
CA PRO A 61 3.70 22.53 2.28
C PRO A 61 5.17 22.69 2.68
N PHE A 62 5.96 21.63 2.52
CA PHE A 62 7.40 21.73 2.71
C PHE A 62 8.06 22.60 1.65
N THR A 63 9.03 23.40 2.07
CA THR A 63 9.94 24.11 1.17
C THR A 63 10.93 23.14 0.53
N CYS A 64 11.59 23.53 -0.57
CA CYS A 64 12.65 22.71 -1.17
C CYS A 64 13.75 22.34 -0.17
N GLU A 65 14.14 23.26 0.71
CA GLU A 65 15.12 23.00 1.76
C GLU A 65 14.63 21.95 2.76
N GLN A 66 13.35 22.01 3.15
CA GLN A 66 12.76 21.01 4.04
C GLN A 66 12.68 19.63 3.35
N ILE A 67 12.40 19.59 2.05
CA ILE A 67 12.41 18.36 1.25
C ILE A 67 13.83 17.78 1.15
N ASP A 68 14.86 18.61 0.94
CA ASP A 68 16.25 18.14 0.97
C ASP A 68 16.61 17.57 2.35
N GLN A 69 16.17 18.26 3.41
CA GLN A 69 16.36 17.81 4.79
C GLN A 69 15.64 16.49 5.09
N LEU A 70 14.47 16.28 4.49
CA LEU A 70 13.74 15.02 4.60
C LEU A 70 14.58 13.85 4.15
N GLY A 71 15.30 13.97 3.03
CA GLY A 71 16.17 12.90 2.47
C GLY A 71 17.11 12.27 3.49
N PHE A 72 17.59 13.06 4.46
CA PHE A 72 18.51 12.57 5.51
C PHE A 72 17.81 11.91 6.71
N LEU A 73 16.48 12.01 6.81
CA LEU A 73 15.72 11.46 7.93
C LEU A 73 15.23 10.04 7.67
N HIS A 74 14.99 9.71 6.39
CA HIS A 74 14.29 8.49 5.97
C HIS A 74 15.06 7.20 6.23
N HIS A 75 14.31 6.11 6.20
CA HIS A 75 14.79 4.76 6.43
C HIS A 75 14.50 3.93 5.18
N PRO A 76 15.40 3.03 4.73
CA PRO A 76 15.19 2.24 3.51
C PRO A 76 13.88 1.42 3.50
N GLU A 77 13.38 1.04 4.68
CA GLU A 77 12.15 0.25 4.84
C GLU A 77 10.85 1.07 4.90
N ILE A 78 10.89 2.42 4.83
CA ILE A 78 9.65 3.23 4.87
C ILE A 78 9.28 3.73 3.48
N GLU A 79 7.99 3.65 3.17
CA GLU A 79 7.40 4.16 1.93
C GLU A 79 6.15 4.96 2.31
N GLY A 80 5.93 6.13 1.71
CA GLY A 80 4.75 6.90 2.06
C GLY A 80 4.71 8.29 1.49
N VAL A 81 3.72 9.06 1.98
CA VAL A 81 3.46 10.42 1.50
C VAL A 81 3.31 11.40 2.65
N TYR A 82 3.63 12.66 2.35
CA TYR A 82 3.30 13.82 3.18
C TYR A 82 2.17 14.60 2.52
N VAL A 83 1.06 14.75 3.25
CA VAL A 83 -0.18 15.34 2.75
C VAL A 83 -0.60 16.51 3.64
N LEU A 84 -1.16 17.57 3.06
CA LEU A 84 -1.76 18.64 3.84
C LEU A 84 -3.03 18.15 4.54
N ALA A 85 -3.34 18.69 5.72
CA ALA A 85 -4.56 18.34 6.46
C ALA A 85 -5.83 18.45 5.59
N ASP A 86 -5.93 19.52 4.81
CA ASP A 86 -7.07 19.76 3.91
C ASP A 86 -7.11 18.81 2.71
N ASP A 87 -6.01 18.13 2.40
CA ASP A 87 -5.86 17.22 1.27
C ASP A 87 -5.99 15.74 1.64
N VAL A 88 -6.13 15.43 2.94
CA VAL A 88 -6.43 14.06 3.39
C VAL A 88 -7.69 13.56 2.67
N GLY A 89 -7.62 12.35 2.09
CA GLY A 89 -8.72 11.74 1.36
C GLY A 89 -8.90 12.23 -0.09
N LYS A 90 -8.15 13.25 -0.55
CA LYS A 90 -8.20 13.71 -1.95
C LYS A 90 -7.27 12.87 -2.84
N THR A 91 -7.66 12.72 -4.09
CA THR A 91 -6.95 11.87 -5.08
C THR A 91 -6.21 12.67 -6.15
N SER A 92 -6.28 14.01 -6.10
CA SER A 92 -5.70 14.91 -7.11
C SER A 92 -4.63 15.86 -6.56
N SER A 93 -4.38 15.83 -5.26
CA SER A 93 -3.41 16.71 -4.59
C SER A 93 -1.97 16.35 -4.96
N SER A 94 -1.12 17.37 -5.09
CA SER A 94 0.33 17.15 -5.22
C SER A 94 0.92 16.88 -3.84
N VAL A 95 1.64 15.76 -3.69
CA VAL A 95 2.19 15.34 -2.40
C VAL A 95 3.67 14.99 -2.54
N VAL A 96 4.42 15.15 -1.44
CA VAL A 96 5.77 14.60 -1.34
C VAL A 96 5.63 13.10 -1.12
N TYR A 97 6.24 12.31 -1.99
CA TYR A 97 6.33 10.86 -1.90
C TYR A 97 7.76 10.46 -1.55
N VAL A 98 7.89 9.44 -0.71
CA VAL A 98 9.16 8.89 -0.30
C VAL A 98 9.14 7.38 -0.38
N ASN A 99 10.21 6.82 -0.93
CA ASN A 99 10.46 5.39 -0.98
C ASN A 99 11.91 5.12 -0.61
N GLY A 100 12.15 4.69 0.63
CA GLY A 100 13.51 4.53 1.15
C GLY A 100 14.27 5.86 1.12
N GLU A 101 15.31 5.95 0.28
CA GLU A 101 16.13 7.16 0.11
C GLU A 101 15.63 8.07 -1.04
N GLU A 102 14.67 7.60 -1.84
CA GLU A 102 14.14 8.34 -2.97
C GLU A 102 13.02 9.29 -2.53
N ILE A 103 13.08 10.54 -3.01
CA ILE A 103 12.04 11.55 -2.78
C ILE A 103 11.57 12.10 -4.11
N ALA A 104 10.25 12.18 -4.28
CA ALA A 104 9.63 12.73 -5.47
C ALA A 104 8.38 13.55 -5.13
N MET A 105 8.01 14.46 -6.02
CA MET A 105 6.67 15.05 -6.03
C MET A 105 5.79 14.21 -6.94
N ILE A 106 4.70 13.67 -6.41
CA ILE A 106 3.71 12.93 -7.19
C ILE A 106 2.36 13.65 -7.20
N ARG A 107 1.51 13.32 -8.17
CA ARG A 107 0.14 13.82 -8.22
C ARG A 107 -0.82 12.71 -7.83
N GLY A 108 -1.61 12.99 -6.80
CA GLY A 108 -2.65 12.12 -6.31
C GLY A 108 -2.14 11.02 -5.41
N VAL A 109 -2.91 10.79 -4.33
CA VAL A 109 -2.78 9.58 -3.53
C VAL A 109 -3.93 8.65 -3.92
N PRO A 110 -3.66 7.39 -4.30
CA PRO A 110 -4.70 6.45 -4.68
C PRO A 110 -5.81 6.30 -3.61
N PRO A 111 -7.09 6.18 -4.00
CA PRO A 111 -8.20 5.91 -3.07
C PRO A 111 -7.98 4.71 -2.16
N VAL A 112 -7.26 3.70 -2.65
CA VAL A 112 -6.91 2.48 -1.89
C VAL A 112 -6.15 2.81 -0.60
N THR A 113 -5.28 3.83 -0.61
CA THR A 113 -4.52 4.28 0.56
C THR A 113 -5.45 4.90 1.59
N TRP A 114 -6.33 5.80 1.17
CA TRP A 114 -7.28 6.47 2.05
C TRP A 114 -8.30 5.50 2.64
N TRP A 115 -8.84 4.60 1.82
CA TRP A 115 -9.75 3.56 2.29
C TRP A 115 -9.07 2.67 3.35
N LEU A 116 -7.83 2.22 3.10
CA LEU A 116 -7.08 1.42 4.07
C LEU A 116 -6.84 2.18 5.37
N LEU A 117 -6.42 3.44 5.30
CA LEU A 117 -6.22 4.27 6.48
C LEU A 117 -7.49 4.44 7.30
N GLU A 118 -8.62 4.74 6.65
CA GLU A 118 -9.91 4.95 7.31
C GLU A 118 -10.40 3.68 8.01
N LYS A 119 -10.33 2.53 7.33
CA LYS A 119 -10.93 1.28 7.83
C LYS A 119 -10.00 0.46 8.71
N LYS A 120 -8.70 0.46 8.40
CA LYS A 120 -7.71 -0.48 8.96
C LYS A 120 -6.43 0.20 9.46
N GLY A 121 -6.23 1.48 9.17
CA GLY A 121 -5.02 2.22 9.49
C GLY A 121 -4.70 2.26 10.98
N ILE A 122 -3.40 2.38 11.29
CA ILE A 122 -2.91 2.48 12.66
C ILE A 122 -2.32 3.86 12.88
N ARG A 123 -2.82 4.55 13.90
CA ARG A 123 -2.31 5.87 14.30
C ARG A 123 -1.08 5.71 15.19
N LEU A 124 0.02 6.36 14.80
CA LEU A 124 1.25 6.41 15.60
C LEU A 124 1.43 7.75 16.33
N TYR A 125 1.02 8.85 15.69
CA TYR A 125 1.11 10.20 16.26
C TYR A 125 0.00 11.10 15.73
N GLY A 126 -0.38 12.11 16.51
CA GLY A 126 -1.37 13.12 16.11
C GLY A 126 -2.81 12.78 16.48
N PRO A 127 -3.79 13.48 15.90
CA PRO A 127 -5.21 13.26 16.17
C PRO A 127 -5.68 11.91 15.63
N SER A 128 -6.89 11.51 15.98
CA SER A 128 -7.52 10.34 15.36
C SER A 128 -7.90 10.63 13.91
N TYR A 129 -7.87 9.64 13.01
CA TYR A 129 -8.13 9.88 11.58
C TYR A 129 -9.53 10.47 11.32
N ASP A 130 -10.51 10.22 12.19
CA ASP A 130 -11.88 10.75 12.07
C ASP A 130 -11.99 12.28 12.18
N VAL A 131 -10.93 12.99 12.59
CA VAL A 131 -10.93 14.45 12.54
C VAL A 131 -10.86 15.00 11.11
N PHE A 132 -10.39 14.19 10.15
CA PHE A 132 -10.36 14.57 8.75
C PHE A 132 -11.73 14.29 8.13
N GLN A 133 -12.36 15.31 7.55
CA GLN A 133 -13.75 15.23 7.07
C GLN A 133 -13.90 14.41 5.78
N SER A 134 -12.81 14.18 5.05
CA SER A 134 -12.82 13.45 3.79
C SER A 134 -12.77 11.95 4.02
N LYS A 135 -13.70 11.23 3.40
CA LYS A 135 -13.79 9.76 3.45
C LYS A 135 -13.81 9.22 2.03
N THR A 136 -13.17 8.07 1.84
CA THR A 136 -13.22 7.37 0.56
C THR A 136 -14.39 6.40 0.56
N THR A 137 -15.28 6.54 -0.42
CA THR A 137 -16.42 5.63 -0.55
C THR A 137 -16.00 4.32 -1.20
N ASP A 138 -16.78 3.27 -0.96
CA ASP A 138 -16.56 1.97 -1.58
C ASP A 138 -16.70 2.06 -3.11
N GLU A 139 -17.54 2.95 -3.63
CA GLU A 139 -17.68 3.20 -5.07
C GLU A 139 -16.43 3.84 -5.66
N GLN A 140 -15.81 4.81 -4.96
CA GLN A 140 -14.55 5.39 -5.40
C GLN A 140 -13.42 4.35 -5.42
N LEU A 141 -13.36 3.48 -4.40
CA LEU A 141 -12.41 2.36 -4.37
C LEU A 141 -12.63 1.42 -5.55
N VAL A 142 -13.86 0.99 -5.79
CA VAL A 142 -14.20 0.06 -6.87
C VAL A 142 -13.93 0.65 -8.24
N HIS A 143 -14.31 1.91 -8.45
CA HIS A 143 -14.05 2.60 -9.71
C HIS A 143 -12.55 2.66 -10.00
N TYR A 144 -11.74 3.09 -9.02
CA TYR A 144 -10.29 3.11 -9.15
C TYR A 144 -9.71 1.73 -9.44
N VAL A 145 -10.13 0.69 -8.72
CA VAL A 145 -9.65 -0.68 -8.96
C VAL A 145 -10.02 -1.18 -10.36
N LYS A 146 -11.26 -0.93 -10.82
CA LYS A 146 -11.66 -1.29 -12.19
C LYS A 146 -10.80 -0.60 -13.24
N GLU A 147 -10.52 0.69 -13.07
CA GLU A 147 -9.64 1.44 -13.97
C GLU A 147 -8.21 0.92 -13.91
N ASN A 148 -7.66 0.67 -12.71
CA ASN A 148 -6.32 0.16 -12.51
C ASN A 148 -6.14 -1.23 -13.13
N MET A 149 -7.12 -2.12 -13.00
CA MET A 149 -7.14 -3.42 -13.67
C MET A 149 -7.16 -3.28 -15.20
N ASN A 150 -8.02 -2.41 -15.74
CA ASN A 150 -8.14 -2.21 -17.19
C ASN A 150 -6.97 -1.46 -17.84
N THR A 151 -6.21 -0.70 -17.06
CA THR A 151 -5.09 0.10 -17.55
C THR A 151 -3.77 -0.52 -17.10
N TYR A 152 -3.29 -0.21 -15.90
CA TYR A 152 -1.99 -0.61 -15.41
C TYR A 152 -1.76 -2.12 -15.49
N TRP A 153 -2.67 -2.93 -14.95
CA TRP A 153 -2.46 -4.39 -14.87
C TRP A 153 -2.66 -5.11 -16.18
N ARG A 154 -3.70 -4.75 -16.95
CA ARG A 154 -3.96 -5.35 -18.27
C ARG A 154 -2.82 -5.09 -19.26
N HIS A 155 -2.13 -3.95 -19.13
CA HIS A 155 -0.98 -3.59 -19.96
C HIS A 155 0.37 -3.89 -19.29
N HIS A 156 0.39 -4.63 -18.17
CA HIS A 156 1.64 -5.05 -17.54
C HIS A 156 2.45 -5.91 -18.53
N PRO A 157 3.75 -5.66 -18.71
CA PRO A 157 4.54 -6.29 -19.75
C PRO A 157 4.70 -7.81 -19.53
N ALA A 158 4.76 -8.54 -20.64
CA ALA A 158 5.21 -9.92 -20.67
C ALA A 158 6.71 -9.97 -21.07
N PRO A 159 7.47 -10.98 -20.60
CA PRO A 159 7.07 -11.97 -19.61
C PRO A 159 7.21 -11.43 -18.17
N VAL A 160 6.45 -11.96 -17.21
CA VAL A 160 6.59 -11.59 -15.78
C VAL A 160 7.84 -12.24 -15.21
N THR A 161 8.72 -11.48 -14.55
CA THR A 161 9.95 -12.05 -13.97
C THR A 161 9.61 -13.02 -12.84
N GLU A 162 10.51 -13.98 -12.55
CA GLU A 162 10.28 -14.95 -11.46
C GLU A 162 10.11 -14.25 -10.10
N GLU A 163 10.88 -13.19 -9.88
CA GLU A 163 10.85 -12.36 -8.67
C GLU A 163 9.51 -11.59 -8.55
N ASP A 164 8.91 -11.21 -9.69
CA ASP A 164 7.67 -10.42 -9.72
C ASP A 164 6.39 -11.27 -9.70
N VAL A 165 6.45 -12.59 -9.95
CA VAL A 165 5.24 -13.45 -10.03
C VAL A 165 4.36 -13.28 -8.80
N TYR A 166 4.95 -13.32 -7.59
CA TYR A 166 4.22 -13.16 -6.34
C TYR A 166 3.54 -11.78 -6.25
N TRP A 167 4.26 -10.71 -6.59
CA TRP A 167 3.74 -9.35 -6.54
C TRP A 167 2.62 -9.14 -7.56
N CYS A 168 2.81 -9.65 -8.78
CA CYS A 168 1.86 -9.57 -9.87
C CYS A 168 0.54 -10.31 -9.58
N LEU A 169 0.61 -11.60 -9.24
CA LEU A 169 -0.58 -12.41 -8.99
C LEU A 169 -1.33 -11.94 -7.75
N SER A 170 -0.62 -11.67 -6.66
CA SER A 170 -1.27 -11.12 -5.47
C SER A 170 -1.87 -9.73 -5.74
N GLY A 171 -1.25 -8.91 -6.58
CA GLY A 171 -1.77 -7.59 -6.99
C GLY A 171 -3.11 -7.65 -7.72
N VAL A 172 -3.23 -8.50 -8.74
CA VAL A 172 -4.50 -8.64 -9.49
C VAL A 172 -5.57 -9.40 -8.68
N LEU A 173 -5.20 -10.38 -7.85
CA LEU A 173 -6.14 -11.10 -6.99
C LEU A 173 -6.70 -10.22 -5.87
N ARG A 174 -5.89 -9.34 -5.26
CA ARG A 174 -6.37 -8.36 -4.28
C ARG A 174 -7.41 -7.43 -4.89
N GLN A 175 -7.22 -7.05 -6.15
CA GLN A 175 -8.18 -6.21 -6.87
C GLN A 175 -9.47 -6.96 -7.18
N TRP A 176 -9.39 -8.20 -7.66
CA TRP A 176 -10.60 -9.04 -7.82
C TRP A 176 -11.36 -9.15 -6.49
N TYR A 177 -10.67 -9.48 -5.40
CA TYR A 177 -11.31 -9.54 -4.09
C TYR A 177 -11.99 -8.21 -3.71
N THR A 178 -11.33 -7.08 -3.98
CA THR A 178 -11.90 -5.73 -3.74
C THR A 178 -13.17 -5.47 -4.54
N LEU A 179 -13.20 -5.91 -5.81
CA LEU A 179 -14.39 -5.79 -6.66
C LEU A 179 -15.57 -6.65 -6.21
N GLU A 180 -15.32 -7.79 -5.57
CA GLU A 180 -16.39 -8.64 -5.04
C GLU A 180 -16.85 -8.20 -3.64
N HIS A 181 -15.91 -7.88 -2.76
CA HIS A 181 -16.18 -7.77 -1.31
C HIS A 181 -16.17 -6.35 -0.77
N ARG A 182 -15.80 -5.35 -1.59
CA ARG A 182 -15.61 -3.95 -1.14
C ARG A 182 -14.64 -3.85 0.05
N ASP A 183 -13.64 -4.72 0.08
CA ASP A 183 -12.64 -4.81 1.14
C ASP A 183 -11.26 -5.13 0.55
N ILE A 184 -10.20 -4.78 1.28
CA ILE A 184 -8.81 -5.00 0.88
C ILE A 184 -8.16 -6.00 1.83
N ILE A 185 -7.63 -7.08 1.27
CA ILE A 185 -6.93 -8.15 1.99
C ILE A 185 -5.42 -8.09 1.77
N SER A 186 -4.68 -8.91 2.52
CA SER A 186 -3.22 -9.06 2.35
C SER A 186 -2.86 -9.81 1.07
N LYS A 187 -1.59 -9.73 0.64
CA LYS A 187 -1.08 -10.47 -0.52
C LYS A 187 -1.26 -11.99 -0.35
N ARG A 188 -0.94 -12.52 0.83
CA ARG A 188 -1.11 -13.95 1.14
C ARG A 188 -2.57 -14.38 1.09
N ALA A 189 -3.47 -13.62 1.73
CA ALA A 189 -4.90 -13.92 1.71
C ALA A 189 -5.46 -13.89 0.27
N ALA A 190 -4.95 -13.01 -0.58
CA ALA A 190 -5.37 -12.96 -1.98
C ALA A 190 -4.95 -14.18 -2.79
N LEU A 191 -3.79 -14.77 -2.49
CA LEU A 191 -3.36 -16.03 -3.13
C LEU A 191 -4.22 -17.21 -2.68
N VAL A 192 -4.61 -17.26 -1.41
CA VAL A 192 -5.59 -18.25 -0.91
C VAL A 192 -6.93 -18.07 -1.62
N PHE A 193 -7.44 -16.84 -1.69
CA PHE A 193 -8.65 -16.51 -2.46
C PHE A 193 -8.54 -16.94 -3.93
N GLY A 194 -7.38 -16.72 -4.56
CA GLY A 194 -7.13 -17.15 -5.93
C GLY A 194 -7.16 -18.66 -6.10
N TYR A 195 -6.68 -19.43 -5.12
CA TYR A 195 -6.68 -20.89 -5.17
C TYR A 195 -8.11 -21.44 -5.24
N ASP A 196 -9.03 -20.86 -4.48
CA ASP A 196 -10.45 -21.25 -4.48
C ASP A 196 -11.19 -20.85 -5.76
N LYS A 197 -10.75 -19.77 -6.41
CA LYS A 197 -11.44 -19.17 -7.58
C LYS A 197 -10.93 -19.68 -8.91
N LEU A 198 -9.65 -19.98 -9.02
CA LEU A 198 -8.99 -20.26 -10.27
C LEU A 198 -9.04 -21.76 -10.63
N PRO A 199 -9.14 -22.09 -11.92
CA PRO A 199 -8.95 -23.46 -12.39
C PRO A 199 -7.60 -24.05 -11.93
N GLY A 200 -7.58 -25.35 -11.65
CA GLY A 200 -6.41 -26.05 -11.08
C GLY A 200 -5.11 -25.93 -11.88
N GLN A 201 -5.18 -25.62 -13.18
CA GLN A 201 -4.00 -25.36 -14.00
C GLN A 201 -3.15 -24.17 -13.52
N TRP A 202 -3.74 -23.24 -12.75
CA TRP A 202 -3.06 -22.05 -12.25
C TRP A 202 -2.53 -22.19 -10.82
N HIS A 203 -2.89 -23.26 -10.11
CA HIS A 203 -2.61 -23.41 -8.68
C HIS A 203 -1.11 -23.45 -8.36
N ASP A 204 -0.30 -24.04 -9.24
CA ASP A 204 1.16 -24.11 -9.10
C ASP A 204 1.82 -22.71 -9.04
N LEU A 205 1.17 -21.67 -9.56
CA LEU A 205 1.70 -20.31 -9.54
C LEU A 205 1.44 -19.56 -8.23
N LEU A 206 0.43 -19.98 -7.45
CA LEU A 206 -0.05 -19.19 -6.32
C LEU A 206 0.82 -19.37 -5.06
N GLY A 207 1.74 -20.34 -5.05
CA GLY A 207 2.71 -20.53 -3.97
C GLY A 207 2.08 -20.82 -2.59
N VAL A 208 0.80 -21.21 -2.57
CA VAL A 208 0.03 -21.56 -1.35
C VAL A 208 0.28 -23.00 -0.89
N GLU A 209 0.76 -23.86 -1.79
CA GLU A 209 1.26 -25.21 -1.47
C GLU A 209 2.72 -25.35 -1.95
N PRO A 210 3.55 -26.20 -1.30
CA PRO A 210 4.91 -26.45 -1.76
C PRO A 210 4.89 -27.08 -3.17
N THR A 211 5.37 -26.36 -4.17
CA THR A 211 5.55 -26.90 -5.51
C THR A 211 6.92 -27.58 -5.62
N SER A 212 6.94 -28.79 -6.19
CA SER A 212 8.19 -29.52 -6.51
C SER A 212 8.81 -29.07 -7.84
N LYS A 213 8.17 -28.14 -8.55
CA LYS A 213 8.56 -27.67 -9.88
C LYS A 213 9.04 -26.22 -9.80
N PRO A 214 10.21 -25.89 -10.37
CA PRO A 214 10.58 -24.50 -10.55
C PRO A 214 9.51 -23.78 -11.39
N ILE A 215 9.14 -22.56 -10.99
CA ILE A 215 8.16 -21.72 -11.69
C ILE A 215 8.82 -21.25 -13.00
N ASN A 216 8.78 -22.10 -14.02
CA ASN A 216 9.58 -21.91 -15.23
C ASN A 216 8.76 -21.51 -16.46
N ASP A 217 7.59 -20.91 -16.27
CA ASP A 217 6.82 -20.35 -17.39
C ASP A 217 6.33 -18.94 -17.04
N LYS A 218 7.22 -17.96 -17.26
CA LYS A 218 7.00 -16.52 -17.08
C LYS A 218 5.84 -15.98 -17.94
N GLU A 219 5.61 -16.61 -19.08
CA GLU A 219 4.44 -16.36 -19.94
C GLU A 219 3.17 -16.97 -19.31
N HIS A 220 3.27 -18.07 -18.57
CA HIS A 220 2.15 -18.64 -17.80
C HIS A 220 1.67 -17.69 -16.72
N ALA A 221 2.58 -17.06 -15.99
CA ALA A 221 2.23 -16.08 -14.96
C ALA A 221 1.48 -14.88 -15.57
N HIS A 222 1.97 -14.36 -16.70
CA HIS A 222 1.30 -13.29 -17.43
C HIS A 222 -0.10 -13.69 -17.94
N ARG A 223 -0.22 -14.88 -18.56
CA ARG A 223 -1.54 -15.41 -18.98
C ARG A 223 -2.50 -15.60 -17.80
N CYS A 224 -2.00 -16.06 -16.65
CA CYS A 224 -2.78 -16.18 -15.43
C CYS A 224 -3.27 -14.81 -14.94
N MET A 225 -2.41 -13.78 -14.95
CA MET A 225 -2.82 -12.40 -14.63
C MET A 225 -3.94 -11.92 -15.53
N LEU A 226 -3.81 -12.08 -16.85
CA LEU A 226 -4.85 -11.67 -17.79
C LEU A 226 -6.16 -12.44 -17.56
N HIS A 227 -6.08 -13.74 -17.29
CA HIS A 227 -7.24 -14.56 -16.93
C HIS A 227 -7.93 -14.04 -15.66
N ILE A 228 -7.18 -13.72 -14.61
CA ILE A 228 -7.72 -13.11 -13.37
C ILE A 228 -8.43 -11.79 -13.67
N ILE A 229 -7.81 -10.92 -14.48
CA ILE A 229 -8.40 -9.63 -14.85
C ILE A 229 -9.71 -9.82 -15.63
N ASP A 230 -9.77 -10.78 -16.56
CA ASP A 230 -10.96 -11.05 -17.37
C ASP A 230 -12.10 -11.71 -16.56
N GLN A 231 -11.79 -12.45 -15.48
CA GLN A 231 -12.82 -12.99 -14.57
C GLN A 231 -13.34 -11.96 -13.57
N ALA A 232 -12.51 -10.97 -13.20
CA ALA A 232 -12.84 -9.98 -12.18
C ALA A 232 -13.73 -8.83 -12.68
N LEU A 233 -13.70 -8.53 -13.98
CA LEU A 233 -14.36 -7.38 -14.62
C LEU A 233 -15.66 -7.76 -15.32
#